data_AF-A0A2T2UJZ7-F1
#
_entry.id   AF-A0A2T2UJZ7-F1
#
_cell.length_a   1.000
_cell.length_b   1.000
_cell.length_c   1.000
_cell.angle_alpha   90.00
_cell.angle_beta   90.00
_cell.angle_gamma   90.00
#
_symmetry.space_group_name_H-M   'P 1'
#
loop_
_entity.id
_entity.type
_entity.pdbx_description
1 polymer ?
#
loop_
_entity_poly.entity_id
_entity_poly.type
_entity_poly.pdbx_seq_one_letter_code
_entity_poly.pdbx_strand_id
1 'polypeptide(L)'
;MSHRTVARRYAGALYEEAEATGVLEPVDDDVLMLRETLNSNGELARFFKSPVISQEKKDTVVRELLSDRVEDLTLRFLRLLIQKDRETLTKPILDEYQSLRDEQR
;
A
#
# COMPACT_ATOMS: atom_id res chain seq x y z
N MET A 1 -21.15 1.16 2.92
CA MET A 1 -19.97 0.78 2.13
C MET A 1 -19.02 0.03 3.05
N SER A 2 -18.67 -1.22 2.74
CA SER A 2 -17.73 -2.00 3.57
C SER A 2 -16.29 -1.52 3.35
N HIS A 3 -15.43 -1.63 4.37
CA HIS A 3 -13.98 -1.41 4.25
C HIS A 3 -13.37 -2.17 3.06
N ARG A 4 -13.91 -3.36 2.76
CA ARG A 4 -13.50 -4.18 1.62
C ARG A 4 -13.72 -3.51 0.27
N THR A 5 -14.90 -2.90 0.06
CA THR A 5 -15.23 -2.21 -1.18
C THR A 5 -14.33 -1.01 -1.43
N VAL A 6 -13.97 -0.28 -0.37
CA VAL A 6 -13.06 0.86 -0.47
C VAL A 6 -11.64 0.37 -0.80
N ALA A 7 -11.17 -0.66 -0.11
CA ALA A 7 -9.86 -1.26 -0.37
C ALA A 7 -9.72 -1.74 -1.82
N ARG A 8 -10.73 -2.43 -2.35
CA ARG A 8 -10.72 -2.91 -3.74
C ARG A 8 -10.67 -1.79 -4.78
N ARG A 9 -11.29 -0.63 -4.51
CA ARG A 9 -11.19 0.56 -5.40
C ARG A 9 -9.77 1.11 -5.46
N TYR A 10 -9.13 1.23 -4.30
CA TYR A 10 -7.74 1.69 -4.22
C TYR A 10 -6.78 0.68 -4.86
N ALA A 11 -7.01 -0.62 -4.65
CA ALA A 11 -6.24 -1.69 -5.27
C ALA A 11 -6.36 -1.66 -6.80
N GLY A 12 -7.58 -1.49 -7.32
CA GLY A 12 -7.83 -1.31 -8.76
C GLY A 12 -7.13 -0.08 -9.32
N ALA A 13 -7.21 1.06 -8.63
CA ALA A 13 -6.52 2.28 -9.08
C ALA A 13 -4.99 2.13 -9.13
N LEU A 14 -4.38 1.45 -8.14
CA LEU A 14 -2.95 1.15 -8.17
C LEU A 14 -2.60 0.20 -9.33
N TYR A 15 -3.42 -0.82 -9.56
CA TYR A 15 -3.23 -1.77 -10.66
C TYR A 15 -3.30 -1.07 -12.02
N GLU A 16 -4.37 -0.30 -12.27
CA GLU A 16 -4.60 0.42 -13.52
C GLU A 16 -3.46 1.41 -13.80
N GLU A 17 -2.99 2.15 -12.78
CA GLU A 17 -1.87 3.07 -12.93
C GLU A 17 -0.55 2.33 -13.21
N ALA A 18 -0.29 1.21 -12.54
CA ALA A 18 0.92 0.43 -12.74
C ALA A 18 0.97 -0.20 -14.15
N GLU A 19 -0.18 -0.66 -14.66
CA GLU A 19 -0.31 -1.14 -16.04
C GLU A 19 -0.12 0.01 -17.05
N ALA A 20 -0.77 1.16 -16.83
CA ALA A 20 -0.70 2.31 -17.72
C ALA A 20 0.72 2.92 -17.80
N THR A 21 1.49 2.84 -16.71
CA THR A 21 2.86 3.37 -16.61
C THR A 21 3.94 2.33 -16.91
N GLY A 22 3.55 1.07 -17.16
CA GLY A 22 4.48 -0.01 -17.52
C GLY A 22 5.35 -0.52 -16.36
N VAL A 23 4.95 -0.29 -15.12
CA VAL A 23 5.66 -0.71 -13.90
C VAL A 23 4.90 -1.78 -13.11
N LEU A 24 4.01 -2.52 -13.78
CA LEU A 24 3.16 -3.54 -13.16
C LEU A 24 3.95 -4.62 -12.43
N GLU A 25 5.01 -5.16 -13.04
CA GLU A 25 5.88 -6.19 -12.42
C GLU A 25 6.57 -5.68 -11.13
N PRO A 26 7.27 -4.53 -11.14
CA PRO A 26 7.79 -3.94 -9.90
C PRO A 26 6.74 -3.73 -8.81
N VAL A 27 5.55 -3.24 -9.18
CA VAL A 27 4.46 -3.00 -8.22
C VAL A 27 3.91 -4.32 -7.66
N ASP A 28 3.83 -5.38 -8.46
CA ASP A 28 3.44 -6.70 -7.97
C ASP A 28 4.39 -7.20 -6.88
N ASP A 29 5.70 -7.08 -7.12
CA ASP A 29 6.75 -7.47 -6.18
C ASP A 29 6.70 -6.63 -4.91
N ASP A 30 6.52 -5.31 -5.04
CA ASP A 30 6.37 -4.41 -3.92
C ASP A 30 5.16 -4.76 -3.05
N VAL A 31 4.01 -5.03 -3.69
CA VAL A 31 2.78 -5.37 -2.98
C VAL A 31 2.95 -6.67 -2.21
N LEU A 32 3.58 -7.68 -2.82
CA LEU A 32 3.86 -8.95 -2.15
C LEU A 32 4.76 -8.73 -0.94
N MET A 33 5.90 -8.06 -1.14
CA MET A 33 6.86 -7.76 -0.07
C MET A 33 6.22 -6.97 1.07
N LEU A 34 5.47 -5.91 0.78
CA LEU A 34 4.80 -5.08 1.79
C LEU A 34 3.74 -5.89 2.56
N ARG A 35 2.95 -6.72 1.85
CA ARG A 35 1.93 -7.56 2.46
C ARG A 35 2.54 -8.57 3.43
N GLU A 36 3.62 -9.23 3.03
CA GLU A 36 4.36 -10.18 3.87
C GLU A 36 5.02 -9.50 5.06
N THR A 37 5.61 -8.32 4.85
CA THR A 37 6.22 -7.52 5.92
C THR A 37 5.18 -7.10 6.95
N LEU A 38 3.99 -6.65 6.51
CA LEU A 38 2.90 -6.29 7.43
C LEU A 38 2.29 -7.49 8.17
N ASN A 39 2.34 -8.69 7.59
CA ASN A 39 1.90 -9.92 8.25
C ASN A 39 2.91 -10.41 9.29
N SER A 40 4.20 -10.30 9.00
CA SER A 40 5.28 -10.78 9.87
C SER A 40 5.71 -9.77 10.94
N ASN A 41 5.52 -8.46 10.68
CA ASN A 41 5.89 -7.38 11.58
C ASN A 41 4.67 -6.67 12.19
N GLY A 42 4.26 -7.13 13.37
CA GLY A 42 3.15 -6.54 14.13
C GLY A 42 3.40 -5.11 14.63
N GLU A 43 4.65 -4.66 14.70
CA GLU A 43 4.98 -3.26 15.03
C GLU A 43 4.69 -2.34 13.85
N LEU A 44 5.11 -2.72 12.64
CA LEU A 44 4.81 -1.97 11.43
C LEU A 44 3.30 -1.90 11.17
N ALA A 45 2.58 -3.01 11.36
CA ALA A 45 1.13 -3.01 11.24
C ALA A 45 0.44 -2.07 12.25
N ARG A 46 0.98 -1.97 13.48
CA ARG A 46 0.51 -1.01 14.50
C ARG A 46 0.88 0.42 14.16
N PHE A 47 2.04 0.67 13.57
CA PHE A 47 2.46 1.99 13.11
C PHE A 47 1.43 2.59 12.13
N PHE A 48 1.02 1.83 11.11
CA PHE A 48 -0.01 2.28 10.16
C PHE A 48 -1.35 2.56 10.85
N LYS A 49 -1.75 1.72 11.82
CA LYS A 49 -3.02 1.87 12.54
C LYS A 49 -3.01 2.88 13.69
N SER A 50 -1.85 3.41 14.07
CA SER A 50 -1.71 4.25 15.26
C SER A 50 -2.27 5.65 15.01
N PRO A 51 -3.26 6.13 15.79
CA PRO A 51 -3.74 7.51 15.72
C PRO A 51 -2.81 8.49 16.45
N VAL A 52 -1.84 7.99 17.23
CA VAL A 52 -0.93 8.82 18.05
C VAL A 52 0.24 9.36 17.21
N ILE A 53 0.59 8.66 16.13
CA ILE A 53 1.67 9.08 15.24
C ILE A 53 1.08 10.04 14.20
N SER A 54 1.60 11.27 14.15
CA SER A 54 1.15 12.27 13.17
C SER A 54 1.38 11.81 11.74
N GLN A 55 0.53 12.28 10.82
CA GLN A 55 0.67 12.01 9.38
C GLN A 55 2.07 12.37 8.86
N GLU A 56 2.60 13.53 9.24
CA GLU A 56 3.94 13.99 8.83
C GLU A 56 5.04 13.03 9.26
N LYS A 57 4.96 12.53 10.50
CA LYS A 57 5.90 11.53 11.01
C LYS A 57 5.74 10.21 10.28
N LYS A 58 4.51 9.81 9.94
CA LYS A 58 4.27 8.61 9.13
C LYS A 58 4.85 8.74 7.73
N ASP A 59 4.63 9.86 7.05
CA ASP A 59 5.15 10.14 5.70
C ASP A 59 6.68 10.10 5.69
N THR A 60 7.32 10.72 6.68
CA THR A 60 8.78 10.73 6.83
C THR A 60 9.34 9.32 6.99
N VAL A 61 8.77 8.53 7.92
CA VAL A 61 9.21 7.14 8.16
C VAL A 61 8.99 6.26 6.92
N VAL A 62 7.84 6.36 6.26
CA VAL A 62 7.56 5.59 5.04
C VAL A 62 8.54 5.94 3.93
N ARG A 63 8.85 7.23 3.74
CA ARG A 63 9.84 7.68 2.77
C ARG A 63 11.23 7.13 3.09
N GLU A 64 11.69 7.25 4.33
CA GLU A 64 13.02 6.79 4.73
C GLU A 64 13.18 5.27 4.63
N LEU A 65 12.13 4.50 4.94
CA LEU A 65 12.20 3.04 4.92
C LEU A 65 12.07 2.43 3.52
N LEU A 66 11.29 3.06 2.64
CA LEU A 66 10.87 2.44 1.38
C LEU A 66 11.44 3.12 0.12
N SER A 67 11.96 4.34 0.18
CA SER A 67 12.42 5.08 -1.02
C SER A 67 13.41 4.34 -1.91
N ASP A 68 14.30 3.54 -1.32
CA ASP A 68 15.29 2.74 -2.06
C ASP A 68 14.90 1.25 -2.18
N ARG A 69 13.68 0.89 -1.79
CA ARG A 69 13.23 -0.52 -1.71
C ARG A 69 12.03 -0.85 -2.56
N VAL A 70 11.22 0.14 -2.93
CA VAL A 70 9.99 -0.05 -3.71
C VAL A 70 9.97 0.88 -4.90
N GLU A 71 9.13 0.58 -5.87
CA GLU A 71 8.87 1.49 -6.98
C GLU A 71 8.29 2.83 -6.48
N ASP A 72 8.71 3.93 -7.09
CA ASP A 72 8.23 5.28 -6.88
C ASP A 72 6.70 5.37 -6.99
N LEU A 73 6.04 4.63 -7.89
CA LEU A 73 4.58 4.54 -7.91
C LEU A 73 4.01 3.98 -6.58
N THR A 74 4.56 2.87 -6.07
CA THR A 74 4.14 2.28 -4.79
C THR A 74 4.41 3.24 -3.62
N LEU A 75 5.57 3.88 -3.61
CA LEU A 75 5.92 4.86 -2.58
C LEU A 75 4.93 6.04 -2.58
N ARG A 76 4.68 6.64 -3.75
CA ARG A 76 3.71 7.74 -3.90
C ARG A 76 2.32 7.32 -3.45
N PHE A 77 1.91 6.10 -3.78
CA PHE A 77 0.62 5.56 -3.37
C PHE A 77 0.49 5.46 -1.84
N LEU A 78 1.49 4.89 -1.15
CA LEU A 78 1.48 4.80 0.32
C LEU A 78 1.44 6.17 0.98
N ARG A 79 2.21 7.12 0.46
CA ARG A 79 2.23 8.51 0.94
C ARG A 79 0.90 9.20 0.72
N LEU A 80 0.25 8.99 -0.42
CA LEU A 80 -1.10 9.48 -0.70
C LEU A 80 -2.11 8.93 0.33
N LEU A 81 -2.02 7.64 0.69
CA LEU A 81 -2.90 7.07 1.72
C LEU A 81 -2.73 7.79 3.06
N ILE A 82 -1.49 8.05 3.48
CA ILE A 82 -1.18 8.79 4.72
C ILE A 82 -1.76 10.21 4.66
N GLN A 83 -1.54 10.93 3.56
CA GLN A 83 -2.03 12.30 3.37
C GLN A 83 -3.58 12.39 3.36
N LYS A 84 -4.27 11.27 3.14
CA LYS A 84 -5.73 11.19 3.07
C LYS A 84 -6.37 10.48 4.27
N ASP A 85 -5.61 10.19 5.34
CA ASP A 85 -6.07 9.42 6.49
C ASP A 85 -6.62 8.03 6.12
N ARG A 86 -6.04 7.40 5.09
CA ARG A 86 -6.42 6.09 4.54
C ARG A 86 -5.36 5.02 4.79
N GLU A 87 -4.30 5.31 5.50
CA GLU A 87 -3.18 4.41 5.78
C GLU A 87 -3.59 3.19 6.63
N THR A 88 -4.70 3.29 7.38
CA THR A 88 -5.29 2.13 8.07
C THR A 88 -5.81 1.05 7.10
N LEU A 89 -6.06 1.44 5.84
CA LEU A 89 -6.51 0.54 4.77
C LEU A 89 -5.34 -0.09 4.02
N THR A 90 -4.09 0.25 4.31
CA THR A 90 -2.93 -0.27 3.56
C THR A 90 -2.95 -1.79 3.46
N LYS A 91 -3.08 -2.51 4.58
CA LYS A 91 -3.13 -3.98 4.54
C LYS A 91 -4.33 -4.53 3.74
N PRO A 92 -5.59 -4.08 4.00
CA PRO A 92 -6.73 -4.45 3.16
C PRO A 92 -6.54 -4.17 1.66
N ILE A 93 -5.90 -3.06 1.30
CA ILE A 93 -5.64 -2.70 -0.10
C ILE A 93 -4.67 -3.70 -0.74
N LEU A 94 -3.56 -4.02 -0.06
CA LEU A 94 -2.59 -5.00 -0.56
C LEU A 94 -3.19 -6.40 -0.71
N ASP A 95 -4.10 -6.79 0.18
CA ASP A 95 -4.83 -8.06 0.06
C ASP A 95 -5.80 -8.07 -1.13
N GLU A 96 -6.56 -6.99 -1.33
CA GLU A 96 -7.45 -6.88 -2.49
C GLU A 96 -6.67 -6.75 -3.80
N TYR A 97 -5.49 -6.12 -3.81
CA TYR A 97 -4.62 -6.07 -4.98
C TYR A 97 -4.17 -7.48 -5.40
N GLN A 98 -3.73 -8.30 -4.45
CA GLN A 98 -3.37 -9.69 -4.74
C GLN A 98 -4.57 -10.49 -5.25
N SER A 99 -5.76 -10.31 -4.67
CA SER A 99 -7.00 -10.91 -5.21
C SER A 99 -7.28 -10.47 -6.65
N LEU A 100 -7.08 -9.20 -6.99
CA LEU A 100 -7.25 -8.69 -8.36
C LEU A 100 -6.23 -9.30 -9.32
N ARG A 101 -4.97 -9.46 -8.92
CA ARG A 101 -3.93 -10.10 -9.75
C ARG A 101 -4.22 -11.57 -9.99
N ASP A 102 -4.68 -12.29 -8.98
CA ASP A 102 -5.05 -13.69 -9.09
C ASP A 102 -6.28 -13.90 -9.98
N GLU A 103 -7.23 -12.96 -10.01
CA GLU A 103 -8.40 -12.99 -10.91
C GLU A 103 -8.04 -12.73 -12.38
N GLN A 104 -6.92 -12.07 -12.66
CA GLN A 104 -6.46 -11.73 -14.02
C GLN A 104 -5.41 -12.69 -14.59
N ARG A 105 -4.97 -13.68 -13.80
CA ARG A 105 -4.12 -14.80 -14.24
C ARG A 105 -4.97 -15.95 -14.77
#